data_AF-A0A480SZ96-F1
#
_entry.id   AF-A0A480SZ96-F1
#
_cell.length_a   1.000
_cell.length_b   1.000
_cell.length_c   1.000
_cell.angle_alpha   90.00
_cell.angle_beta   90.00
_cell.angle_gamma   90.00
#
_symmetry.space_group_name_H-M   'P 1'
#
loop_
_entity.id
_entity.type
_entity.pdbx_description
1 polymer ?
#
loop_
_entity_poly.entity_id
_entity_poly.type
_entity_poly.pdbx_seq_one_letter_code
_entity_poly.pdbx_strand_id
1 'polypeptide(L)'
;MNSLRAEDSAHYYCTRGSIHLLIVGSLWGPGVEVVVSSESQSAPNLFPLVSCVSPPSDESLVALGCLARDFLPSSVTFSWNYKNSSKVSSQNIQDFPSVLRGGKYLASSRVLLPSVSIPQDPEAFLVCEVQHPSGTKSVSISGPVVEEQPPVLNIFVPTRESFSSTPQRTSKLICQASDFSPKQISMAWFRDGKRVVSGVSTGPVETLQSSPVTYRLHSMLTVTESEWLSQSVFTCQVEHKGLNYEKNASSLCTSNPNSPITVFAIAPSFAGIFLTKSAKLSCLVTGLVTRESLNISWTRQDGEVLKTSIVFSEIYANGTFGARGEASVCVEDWESGDRFTCTVTHTDLPSPLKQSVSKPRGIARHMPSVYVLPPAPEELSLQEWASVTCLVKGFSPADVFVQWLQKGEPVSADKYVTSAPVPEPEPKAPASYFVQSVLTVSAKDWSDGETYTCVVGHEALPHTVTERTVDKSTGKPTLYNVSLVLSDTASTCY
;
A
#
# COMPACT_ATOMS: atom_id res chain seq x y z
N MET A 1 -60.85 21.37 38.01
CA MET A 1 -60.76 22.65 37.27
C MET A 1 -60.97 22.32 35.81
N ASN A 2 -62.09 22.73 35.22
CA ASN A 2 -62.37 22.52 33.80
C ASN A 2 -62.46 23.92 33.18
N SER A 3 -61.60 24.25 32.21
CA SER A 3 -61.42 25.59 31.58
C SER A 3 -60.37 26.53 32.21
N LEU A 4 -59.15 26.03 32.46
CA LEU A 4 -58.01 26.90 32.79
C LEU A 4 -57.49 27.62 31.53
N ARG A 5 -57.11 28.88 31.67
CA ARG A 5 -56.50 29.73 30.64
C ARG A 5 -55.07 30.10 31.03
N ALA A 6 -54.30 30.65 30.09
CA ALA A 6 -52.92 31.03 30.36
C ALA A 6 -52.78 32.02 31.54
N GLU A 7 -53.78 32.88 31.74
CA GLU A 7 -53.89 33.79 32.89
C GLU A 7 -54.02 33.08 34.25
N ASP A 8 -54.39 31.80 34.30
CA ASP A 8 -54.45 31.00 35.53
C ASP A 8 -53.09 30.40 35.91
N SER A 9 -52.00 30.78 35.22
CA SER A 9 -50.64 30.38 35.61
C SER A 9 -50.22 31.12 36.87
N ALA A 10 -50.12 30.41 37.99
CA ALA A 10 -49.77 30.99 39.28
C ALA A 10 -49.15 29.95 40.23
N HIS A 11 -48.56 30.45 41.32
CA HIS A 11 -48.13 29.60 42.43
C HIS A 11 -49.30 29.41 43.40
N TYR A 12 -49.88 28.21 43.39
CA TYR A 12 -51.07 27.89 44.19
C TYR A 12 -50.68 27.40 45.58
N TYR A 13 -51.40 27.87 46.60
CA TYR A 13 -51.22 27.45 47.99
C TYR A 13 -52.54 26.94 48.56
N CYS A 14 -52.47 25.95 49.46
CA CYS A 14 -53.63 25.54 50.22
C CYS A 14 -53.87 26.53 51.37
N THR A 15 -55.12 26.92 51.61
CA THR A 15 -55.50 27.75 52.77
C THR A 15 -56.50 26.99 53.64
N ARG A 16 -56.47 27.23 54.95
CA ARG A 16 -57.46 26.71 55.91
C ARG A 16 -58.33 27.87 56.43
N GLY A 17 -59.60 27.94 56.01
CA GLY A 17 -60.58 28.93 56.53
C GLY A 17 -61.96 28.83 55.88
N SER A 18 -63.03 29.08 56.64
CA SER A 18 -64.46 29.03 56.21
C SER A 18 -64.96 30.42 55.77
N ILE A 19 -65.74 30.48 54.68
CA ILE A 19 -66.05 31.66 53.84
C ILE A 19 -67.09 32.62 54.48
N HIS A 20 -67.00 32.93 55.77
CA HIS A 20 -67.99 33.83 56.39
C HIS A 20 -67.47 34.92 57.33
N LEU A 21 -66.16 35.04 57.58
CA LEU A 21 -65.56 36.23 58.21
C LEU A 21 -64.18 36.53 57.60
N LEU A 22 -63.94 37.79 57.25
CA LEU A 22 -62.69 38.33 56.73
C LEU A 22 -61.56 38.26 57.78
N ILE A 23 -61.00 37.07 58.00
CA ILE A 23 -59.70 36.89 58.64
C ILE A 23 -58.87 35.98 57.72
N VAL A 24 -57.74 36.51 57.24
CA VAL A 24 -56.81 35.85 56.33
C VAL A 24 -56.32 34.53 56.95
N GLY A 25 -56.81 33.40 56.44
CA GLY A 25 -56.42 32.06 56.87
C GLY A 25 -55.02 31.70 56.37
N SER A 26 -54.22 31.12 57.26
CA SER A 26 -52.79 30.79 57.07
C SER A 26 -52.56 29.87 55.86
N LEU A 27 -51.56 30.22 55.02
CA LEU A 27 -51.08 29.42 53.89
C LEU A 27 -50.42 28.13 54.41
N TRP A 28 -50.75 26.99 53.82
CA TRP A 28 -50.25 25.66 54.21
C TRP A 28 -49.51 24.99 53.05
N GLY A 29 -48.26 24.56 53.32
CA GLY A 29 -47.37 23.89 52.37
C GLY A 29 -46.50 24.84 51.54
N PRO A 30 -45.49 24.31 50.82
CA PRO A 30 -44.56 25.11 50.01
C PRO A 30 -45.21 25.75 48.77
N GLY A 31 -46.48 25.41 48.47
CA GLY A 31 -47.17 25.79 47.24
C GLY A 31 -46.77 24.93 46.04
N VAL A 32 -47.52 25.02 44.95
CA VAL A 32 -47.22 24.36 43.67
C VAL A 32 -47.31 25.37 42.53
N GLU A 33 -46.27 25.46 41.71
CA GLU A 33 -46.29 26.25 40.49
C GLU A 33 -47.13 25.51 39.42
N VAL A 34 -48.18 26.16 38.95
CA VAL A 34 -49.00 25.65 37.85
C VAL A 34 -48.85 26.59 36.68
N VAL A 35 -48.37 26.09 35.54
CA VAL A 35 -48.26 26.84 34.29
C VAL A 35 -49.28 26.28 33.31
N VAL A 36 -50.16 27.15 32.83
CA VAL A 36 -51.18 26.85 31.82
C VAL A 36 -50.73 27.53 30.53
N SER A 37 -50.51 26.76 29.47
CA SER A 37 -50.14 27.29 28.15
C SER A 37 -51.17 26.91 27.10
N SER A 38 -51.38 27.79 26.12
CA SER A 38 -52.25 27.54 24.94
C SER A 38 -51.54 26.80 23.82
N GLU A 39 -50.24 26.50 23.98
CA GLU A 39 -49.46 25.71 23.03
C GLU A 39 -49.93 24.25 23.03
N SER A 40 -50.05 23.68 21.84
CA SER A 40 -50.38 22.26 21.68
C SER A 40 -49.28 21.38 22.27
N GLN A 41 -49.67 20.41 23.10
CA GLN A 41 -48.75 19.40 23.62
C GLN A 41 -47.97 18.73 22.48
N SER A 42 -46.67 18.54 22.68
CA SER A 42 -45.79 17.95 21.67
C SER A 42 -44.88 16.90 22.30
N ALA A 43 -44.86 15.70 21.72
CA ALA A 43 -44.02 14.60 22.16
C ALA A 43 -42.55 14.83 21.75
N PRO A 44 -41.57 14.37 22.56
CA PRO A 44 -40.15 14.60 22.28
C PRO A 44 -39.64 13.90 21.02
N ASN A 45 -38.64 14.47 20.36
CA ASN A 45 -37.82 13.80 19.37
C ASN A 45 -36.56 13.27 20.05
N LEU A 46 -36.27 11.98 19.90
CA LEU A 46 -35.16 11.32 20.58
C LEU A 46 -33.97 11.15 19.65
N PHE A 47 -32.78 11.47 20.16
CA PHE A 47 -31.52 11.34 19.45
C PHE A 47 -30.50 10.58 20.32
N PRO A 48 -29.80 9.57 19.77
CA PRO A 48 -28.73 8.89 20.48
C PRO A 48 -27.49 9.79 20.56
N LEU A 49 -26.82 9.81 21.70
CA LEU A 49 -25.53 10.47 21.90
C LEU A 49 -24.48 9.40 22.21
N VAL A 50 -23.41 9.34 21.41
CA VAL A 50 -22.29 8.42 21.62
C VAL A 50 -21.03 9.25 21.81
N SER A 51 -20.20 8.92 22.81
CA SER A 51 -18.93 9.61 22.99
C SER A 51 -18.01 9.38 21.79
N CYS A 52 -17.49 10.45 21.18
CA CYS A 52 -16.50 10.39 20.11
C CYS A 52 -15.07 10.09 20.62
N VAL A 53 -14.88 10.06 21.94
CA VAL A 53 -13.55 10.05 22.58
C VAL A 53 -13.49 8.90 23.59
N SER A 54 -12.52 8.00 23.40
CA SER A 54 -12.12 6.99 24.39
C SER A 54 -11.71 7.70 25.69
N PRO A 55 -12.13 7.24 26.88
CA PRO A 55 -11.81 7.92 28.12
C PRO A 55 -10.28 8.05 28.31
N PRO A 56 -9.76 9.26 28.61
CA PRO A 56 -8.38 9.45 28.96
C PRO A 56 -8.22 9.20 30.47
N SER A 57 -8.21 7.95 30.92
CA SER A 57 -7.63 7.47 32.21
C SER A 57 -8.15 6.06 32.55
N ASP A 58 -7.48 5.42 33.51
CA ASP A 58 -7.58 4.02 34.00
C ASP A 58 -8.97 3.47 34.38
N GLU A 59 -10.07 4.21 34.16
CA GLU A 59 -11.41 3.68 34.31
C GLU A 59 -12.03 3.41 32.94
N SER A 60 -12.16 2.12 32.62
CA SER A 60 -12.77 1.57 31.41
C SER A 60 -14.27 1.90 31.24
N LEU A 61 -14.75 3.07 31.62
CA LEU A 61 -16.17 3.47 31.55
C LEU A 61 -16.46 4.26 30.28
N VAL A 62 -17.44 3.84 29.48
CA VAL A 62 -17.91 4.60 28.31
C VAL A 62 -19.18 5.36 28.68
N ALA A 63 -19.26 6.61 28.24
CA ALA A 63 -20.45 7.44 28.36
C ALA A 63 -21.32 7.29 27.10
N LEU A 64 -22.56 6.88 27.29
CA LEU A 64 -23.62 6.92 26.28
C LEU A 64 -24.70 7.90 26.75
N GLY A 65 -25.42 8.50 25.82
CA GLY A 65 -26.44 9.48 26.16
C GLY A 65 -27.64 9.46 25.23
N CYS A 66 -28.68 10.16 25.66
CA CYS A 66 -29.97 10.24 25.01
C CYS A 66 -30.47 11.67 25.12
N LEU A 67 -30.85 12.27 23.99
CA LEU A 67 -31.33 13.65 23.92
C LEU A 67 -32.80 13.65 23.49
N ALA A 68 -33.66 14.22 24.32
CA ALA A 68 -35.05 14.55 23.99
C ALA A 68 -35.15 16.03 23.60
N ARG A 69 -35.70 16.34 22.43
CA ARG A 69 -35.91 17.72 21.94
C ARG A 69 -37.35 18.00 21.56
N ASP A 70 -37.68 19.28 21.49
CA ASP A 70 -38.89 19.81 20.86
C ASP A 70 -40.20 19.35 21.52
N PHE A 71 -40.22 19.20 22.85
CA PHE A 71 -41.39 18.75 23.60
C PHE A 71 -42.00 19.83 24.51
N LEU A 72 -43.29 19.66 24.79
CA LEU A 72 -44.11 20.46 25.70
C LEU A 72 -45.15 19.53 26.36
N PRO A 73 -45.34 19.56 27.69
CA PRO A 73 -44.71 20.42 28.71
C PRO A 73 -43.31 19.94 29.15
N SER A 74 -42.64 20.63 30.07
CA SER A 74 -41.25 20.35 30.51
C SER A 74 -41.01 18.98 31.19
N SER A 75 -42.07 18.23 31.50
CA SER A 75 -42.02 16.99 32.27
C SER A 75 -41.67 15.78 31.41
N VAL A 76 -40.47 15.22 31.61
CA VAL A 76 -39.99 13.99 30.99
C VAL A 76 -39.30 13.11 32.02
N THR A 77 -39.32 11.80 31.81
CA THR A 77 -38.60 10.83 32.64
C THR A 77 -37.81 9.88 31.75
N PHE A 78 -36.50 9.74 32.01
CA PHE A 78 -35.63 8.84 31.27
C PHE A 78 -35.54 7.48 31.98
N SER A 79 -35.46 6.42 31.18
CA SER A 79 -35.18 5.07 31.64
C SER A 79 -34.29 4.34 30.65
N TRP A 80 -33.39 3.50 31.15
CA TRP A 80 -32.40 2.80 30.35
C TRP A 80 -32.51 1.29 30.55
N ASN A 81 -32.64 0.57 29.43
CA ASN A 81 -32.77 -0.88 29.42
C ASN A 81 -31.74 -1.50 28.46
N TYR A 82 -31.26 -2.70 28.77
CA TYR A 82 -30.51 -3.53 27.81
C TYR A 82 -31.47 -4.15 26.77
N LYS A 83 -30.95 -4.65 25.64
CA LYS A 83 -31.74 -5.34 24.59
C LYS A 83 -32.65 -6.47 25.15
N ASN A 84 -32.21 -7.17 26.19
CA ASN A 84 -32.99 -8.22 26.87
C ASN A 84 -34.06 -7.68 27.85
N SER A 85 -34.33 -6.37 27.81
CA SER A 85 -35.25 -5.66 28.71
C SER A 85 -34.86 -5.64 30.19
N SER A 86 -33.63 -6.02 30.53
CA SER A 86 -33.11 -5.81 31.89
C SER A 86 -32.81 -4.33 32.14
N LYS A 87 -33.08 -3.85 33.35
CA LYS A 87 -32.91 -2.44 33.72
C LYS A 87 -31.45 -2.12 34.02
N VAL A 88 -30.97 -0.97 33.55
CA VAL A 88 -29.68 -0.44 33.96
C VAL A 88 -29.77 0.10 35.39
N SER A 89 -28.71 -0.10 36.18
CA SER A 89 -28.64 0.42 37.56
C SER A 89 -28.77 1.94 37.59
N SER A 90 -29.61 2.47 38.47
CA SER A 90 -29.84 3.91 38.62
C SER A 90 -28.58 4.69 39.04
N GLN A 91 -27.59 4.03 39.66
CA GLN A 91 -26.30 4.64 40.02
C GLN A 91 -25.46 5.02 38.79
N ASN A 92 -25.72 4.37 37.66
CA ASN A 92 -24.98 4.60 36.42
C ASN A 92 -25.67 5.64 35.53
N ILE A 93 -26.89 6.08 35.88
CA ILE A 93 -27.74 6.98 35.09
C ILE A 93 -27.67 8.38 35.71
N GLN A 94 -27.51 9.38 34.86
CA GLN A 94 -27.58 10.78 35.26
C GLN A 94 -28.40 11.59 34.27
N ASP A 95 -29.51 12.12 34.78
CA ASP A 95 -30.42 12.97 34.02
C ASP A 95 -30.07 14.45 34.21
N PHE A 96 -30.17 15.22 33.14
CA PHE A 96 -29.96 16.66 33.12
C PHE A 96 -31.30 17.40 33.05
N PRO A 97 -31.42 18.56 33.71
CA PRO A 97 -32.68 19.31 33.77
C PRO A 97 -33.15 19.76 32.38
N SER A 98 -34.47 19.85 32.20
CA SER A 98 -35.10 20.36 30.98
C SER A 98 -34.78 21.85 30.79
N VAL A 99 -34.33 22.22 29.59
CA VAL A 99 -33.98 23.59 29.21
C VAL A 99 -34.91 24.08 28.11
N LEU A 100 -35.47 25.28 28.27
CA LEU A 100 -36.32 25.91 27.24
C LEU A 100 -35.45 26.59 26.18
N ARG A 101 -35.62 26.23 24.91
CA ARG A 101 -34.90 26.85 23.79
C ARG A 101 -35.78 26.92 22.56
N GLY A 102 -36.03 28.14 22.06
CA GLY A 102 -36.87 28.35 20.86
C GLY A 102 -38.34 27.96 21.07
N GLY A 103 -38.90 28.20 22.25
CA GLY A 103 -40.31 27.91 22.58
C GLY A 103 -40.61 26.46 22.95
N LYS A 104 -39.62 25.55 22.94
CA LYS A 104 -39.80 24.14 23.32
C LYS A 104 -38.70 23.66 24.27
N TYR A 105 -38.98 22.60 25.03
CA TYR A 105 -38.02 22.03 25.97
C TYR A 105 -37.10 21.01 25.29
N LEU A 106 -35.88 20.93 25.83
CA LEU A 106 -34.91 19.87 25.56
C LEU A 106 -34.37 19.32 26.88
N ALA A 107 -34.13 18.02 26.94
CA ALA A 107 -33.57 17.35 28.11
C ALA A 107 -32.64 16.22 27.66
N SER A 108 -31.68 15.83 28.50
CA SER A 108 -30.77 14.74 28.16
C SER A 108 -30.48 13.86 29.35
N SER A 109 -30.10 12.62 29.10
CA SER A 109 -29.68 11.65 30.09
C SER A 109 -28.37 11.00 29.63
N ARG A 110 -27.47 10.72 30.57
CA ARG A 110 -26.22 9.98 30.33
C ARG A 110 -26.16 8.72 31.16
N VAL A 111 -25.54 7.68 30.62
CA VAL A 111 -25.22 6.43 31.33
C VAL A 111 -23.73 6.14 31.24
N LEU A 112 -23.11 5.74 32.35
CA LEU A 112 -21.71 5.34 32.44
C LEU A 112 -21.60 3.83 32.68
N LEU A 113 -21.01 3.10 31.74
CA LEU A 113 -20.91 1.64 31.81
C LEU A 113 -19.48 1.14 31.53
N PRO A 114 -19.01 0.08 32.19
CA PRO A 114 -17.75 -0.59 31.84
C PRO A 114 -17.69 -1.02 30.38
N SER A 115 -16.52 -0.91 29.75
CA SER A 115 -16.28 -1.24 28.33
C SER A 115 -16.61 -2.70 28.02
N VAL A 116 -16.43 -3.59 29.01
CA VAL A 116 -16.76 -5.03 28.93
C VAL A 116 -18.27 -5.27 28.98
N SER A 117 -19.02 -4.37 29.63
CA SER A 117 -20.49 -4.44 29.72
C SER A 117 -21.21 -3.82 28.52
N ILE A 118 -20.45 -3.14 27.65
CA ILE A 118 -20.95 -2.65 26.36
C ILE A 118 -20.71 -3.76 25.37
N PRO A 119 -21.78 -4.36 24.86
CA PRO A 119 -21.62 -5.48 23.97
C PRO A 119 -20.98 -4.97 22.67
N GLN A 120 -19.81 -5.54 22.34
CA GLN A 120 -19.04 -5.28 21.11
C GLN A 120 -19.69 -5.92 19.87
N ASP A 121 -20.86 -6.50 20.05
CA ASP A 121 -21.68 -7.14 19.02
C ASP A 121 -22.54 -6.06 18.34
N PRO A 122 -22.50 -5.91 17.00
CA PRO A 122 -23.36 -4.98 16.26
C PRO A 122 -24.85 -5.19 16.52
N GLU A 123 -25.27 -6.36 17.01
CA GLU A 123 -26.67 -6.64 17.36
C GLU A 123 -27.08 -6.18 18.76
N ALA A 124 -26.16 -5.67 19.58
CA ALA A 124 -26.39 -5.43 20.98
C ALA A 124 -26.36 -3.93 21.31
N PHE A 125 -27.51 -3.40 21.70
CA PHE A 125 -27.77 -1.98 21.91
C PHE A 125 -28.45 -1.73 23.26
N LEU A 126 -28.27 -0.52 23.77
CA LEU A 126 -29.04 0.00 24.91
C LEU A 126 -30.27 0.74 24.39
N VAL A 127 -31.38 0.64 25.12
CA VAL A 127 -32.62 1.33 24.81
C VAL A 127 -32.81 2.44 25.83
N CYS A 128 -32.81 3.69 25.36
CA CYS A 128 -33.28 4.83 26.12
C CYS A 128 -34.77 5.01 25.86
N GLU A 129 -35.58 4.94 26.91
CA GLU A 129 -37.01 5.18 26.88
C GLU A 129 -37.32 6.47 27.64
N VAL A 130 -38.07 7.36 26.98
CA VAL A 130 -38.48 8.66 27.51
C VAL A 130 -40.00 8.69 27.63
N GLN A 131 -40.46 8.81 28.87
CA GLN A 131 -41.87 8.95 29.21
C GLN A 131 -42.22 10.44 29.24
N HIS A 132 -43.26 10.81 28.51
CA HIS A 132 -43.78 12.18 28.41
C HIS A 132 -45.32 12.12 28.46
N PRO A 133 -46.03 13.17 28.96
CA PRO A 133 -47.49 13.18 29.00
C PRO A 133 -48.18 12.90 27.66
N SER A 134 -47.55 13.26 26.55
CA SER A 134 -48.06 13.02 25.19
C SER A 134 -47.70 11.63 24.61
N GLY A 135 -47.11 10.74 25.41
CA GLY A 135 -46.74 9.38 25.02
C GLY A 135 -45.30 9.01 25.33
N THR A 136 -45.01 7.73 25.26
CA THR A 136 -43.67 7.16 25.50
C THR A 136 -42.96 6.93 24.17
N LYS A 137 -41.69 7.32 24.08
CA LYS A 137 -40.83 7.04 22.92
C LYS A 137 -39.54 6.38 23.37
N SER A 138 -38.94 5.59 22.49
CA SER A 138 -37.65 4.96 22.75
C SER A 138 -36.70 5.12 21.57
N VAL A 139 -35.40 5.10 21.86
CA VAL A 139 -34.32 5.13 20.88
C VAL A 139 -33.27 4.09 21.26
N SER A 140 -32.69 3.44 20.25
CA SER A 140 -31.62 2.46 20.44
C SER A 140 -30.25 3.13 20.26
N ILE A 141 -29.34 2.90 21.21
CA ILE A 141 -27.98 3.41 21.24
C ILE A 141 -27.04 2.21 21.12
N SER A 142 -26.33 2.13 19.99
CA SER A 142 -25.23 1.18 19.80
C SER A 142 -23.90 1.79 20.27
N GLY A 143 -23.02 0.97 20.85
CA GLY A 143 -21.70 1.40 21.25
C GLY A 143 -20.82 1.81 20.06
N PRO A 144 -19.67 2.47 20.30
CA PRO A 144 -18.72 2.78 19.23
C PRO A 144 -18.22 1.47 18.60
N VAL A 145 -18.34 1.34 17.28
CA VAL A 145 -17.74 0.23 16.53
C VAL A 145 -16.23 0.37 16.62
N VAL A 146 -15.58 -0.51 17.38
CA VAL A 146 -14.12 -0.60 17.40
C VAL A 146 -13.69 -1.29 16.11
N GLU A 147 -13.02 -0.55 15.23
CA GLU A 147 -12.45 -1.10 14.00
C GLU A 147 -11.42 -2.19 14.37
N GLU A 148 -11.70 -3.42 13.94
CA GLU A 148 -10.87 -4.58 14.25
C GLU A 148 -9.66 -4.61 13.32
N GLN A 149 -8.46 -4.74 13.90
CA GLN A 149 -7.23 -4.85 13.13
C GLN A 149 -6.39 -6.03 13.66
N PRO A 150 -5.93 -6.93 12.78
CA PRO A 150 -5.11 -8.08 13.16
C PRO A 150 -3.68 -7.63 13.51
N PRO A 151 -2.99 -8.32 14.43
CA PRO A 151 -1.62 -7.99 14.81
C PRO A 151 -0.61 -8.26 13.69
N VAL A 152 0.26 -7.29 13.44
CA VAL A 152 1.44 -7.45 12.59
C VAL A 152 2.60 -7.98 13.42
N LEU A 153 3.06 -9.21 13.11
CA LEU A 153 4.13 -9.87 13.85
C LEU A 153 5.52 -9.65 13.23
N ASN A 154 6.46 -9.21 14.05
CA ASN A 154 7.88 -9.10 13.71
C ASN A 154 8.74 -9.78 14.78
N ILE A 155 9.73 -10.57 14.37
CA ILE A 155 10.73 -11.14 15.27
C ILE A 155 12.09 -10.55 14.93
N PHE A 156 12.73 -9.94 15.91
CA PHE A 156 14.10 -9.44 15.84
C PHE A 156 15.03 -10.48 16.46
N VAL A 157 16.00 -10.92 15.65
CA VAL A 157 16.99 -11.92 16.04
C VAL A 157 18.26 -11.28 16.59
N PRO A 158 18.99 -11.94 17.51
CA PRO A 158 20.21 -11.41 18.07
C PRO A 158 21.33 -11.32 17.02
N THR A 159 22.07 -10.22 17.01
CA THR A 159 23.31 -10.10 16.22
C THR A 159 24.44 -10.88 16.89
N ARG A 160 25.47 -11.28 16.13
CA ARG A 160 26.61 -12.05 16.66
C ARG A 160 27.33 -11.32 17.81
N GLU A 161 27.36 -10.00 17.76
CA GLU A 161 27.99 -9.13 18.78
C GLU A 161 27.12 -8.94 20.03
N SER A 162 25.81 -9.21 19.95
CA SER A 162 24.87 -9.00 21.06
C SER A 162 24.97 -10.05 22.18
N PHE A 163 25.64 -11.18 21.92
CA PHE A 163 25.85 -12.24 22.91
C PHE A 163 26.89 -11.81 23.93
N SER A 164 26.40 -11.37 25.09
CA SER A 164 27.18 -10.79 26.18
C SER A 164 27.14 -11.67 27.44
N SER A 165 28.26 -11.66 28.18
CA SER A 165 28.58 -12.37 29.43
C SER A 165 29.15 -13.80 29.33
N THR A 166 30.21 -14.04 30.12
CA THR A 166 30.78 -15.33 30.54
C THR A 166 30.20 -15.68 31.91
N PRO A 167 29.79 -16.93 32.21
CA PRO A 167 30.23 -18.21 31.62
C PRO A 167 29.34 -18.79 30.49
N GLN A 168 28.16 -18.21 30.21
CA GLN A 168 27.27 -18.64 29.12
C GLN A 168 26.88 -17.43 28.28
N ARG A 169 27.30 -17.40 27.01
CA ARG A 169 27.00 -16.30 26.08
C ARG A 169 25.51 -16.32 25.75
N THR A 170 24.74 -15.36 26.28
CA THR A 170 23.29 -15.26 26.07
C THR A 170 22.90 -13.98 25.34
N SER A 171 21.80 -14.01 24.61
CA SER A 171 21.17 -12.84 23.97
C SER A 171 19.64 -12.97 23.98
N LYS A 172 18.92 -12.03 23.38
CA LYS A 172 17.45 -11.95 23.41
C LYS A 172 16.84 -11.96 22.01
N LEU A 173 15.85 -12.83 21.81
CA LEU A 173 14.90 -12.75 20.70
C LEU A 173 13.77 -11.81 21.10
N ILE A 174 13.37 -10.89 20.23
CA ILE A 174 12.30 -9.92 20.51
C ILE A 174 11.16 -10.15 19.51
N CYS A 175 9.98 -10.52 19.99
CA CYS A 175 8.77 -10.58 19.20
C CYS A 175 7.92 -9.35 19.47
N GLN A 176 7.50 -8.66 18.41
CA GLN A 176 6.66 -7.49 18.45
C GLN A 176 5.35 -7.78 17.70
N ALA A 177 4.22 -7.55 18.37
CA ALA A 177 2.91 -7.41 17.73
C ALA A 177 2.54 -5.93 17.70
N SER A 178 2.24 -5.39 16.53
CA SER A 178 1.80 -4.00 16.34
C SER A 178 0.48 -3.91 15.59
N ASP A 179 -0.10 -2.72 15.61
CA ASP A 179 -1.24 -2.32 14.77
C ASP A 179 -2.50 -3.17 15.00
N PHE A 180 -2.65 -3.73 16.21
CA PHE A 180 -3.80 -4.55 16.56
C PHE A 180 -4.86 -3.78 17.33
N SER A 181 -6.11 -4.20 17.17
CA SER A 181 -7.27 -3.70 17.91
C SER A 181 -8.32 -4.81 18.01
N PRO A 182 -8.86 -5.15 19.19
CA PRO A 182 -8.80 -4.44 20.48
C PRO A 182 -7.57 -4.77 21.34
N LYS A 183 -7.42 -4.10 22.51
CA LYS A 183 -6.27 -4.19 23.45
C LYS A 183 -5.96 -5.60 23.97
N GLN A 184 -6.95 -6.48 24.06
CA GLN A 184 -6.81 -7.82 24.66
C GLN A 184 -6.01 -8.74 23.73
N ILE A 185 -4.82 -9.18 24.16
CA ILE A 185 -3.90 -10.03 23.39
C ILE A 185 -3.09 -10.93 24.33
N SER A 186 -2.64 -12.10 23.86
CA SER A 186 -1.73 -12.97 24.60
C SER A 186 -0.54 -13.39 23.73
N MET A 187 0.64 -13.59 24.33
CA MET A 187 1.86 -14.03 23.62
C MET A 187 2.49 -15.25 24.31
N ALA A 188 3.00 -16.18 23.51
CA ALA A 188 3.73 -17.36 23.96
C ALA A 188 4.90 -17.67 23.03
N TRP A 189 5.96 -18.26 23.60
CA TRP A 189 7.12 -18.73 22.85
C TRP A 189 7.14 -20.25 22.80
N PHE A 190 7.61 -20.78 21.67
CA PHE A 190 7.83 -22.21 21.46
C PHE A 190 9.22 -22.43 20.88
N ARG A 191 9.82 -23.58 21.18
CA ARG A 191 11.05 -24.09 20.58
C ARG A 191 10.78 -25.49 20.07
N ASP A 192 10.94 -25.70 18.77
CA ASP A 192 10.70 -27.00 18.12
C ASP A 192 9.32 -27.59 18.49
N GLY A 193 8.30 -26.72 18.52
CA GLY A 193 6.91 -27.07 18.88
C GLY A 193 6.63 -27.22 20.38
N LYS A 194 7.63 -27.08 21.26
CA LYS A 194 7.45 -27.18 22.72
C LYS A 194 7.40 -25.79 23.35
N ARG A 195 6.41 -25.54 24.22
CA ARG A 195 6.23 -24.25 24.89
C ARG A 195 7.41 -23.93 25.80
N VAL A 196 7.96 -22.71 25.67
CA VAL A 196 9.06 -22.19 26.48
C VAL A 196 8.54 -21.12 27.42
N VAL A 197 8.83 -21.27 28.71
CA VAL A 197 8.44 -20.32 29.77
C VAL A 197 9.66 -19.69 30.46
N SER A 198 10.79 -20.40 30.47
CA SER A 198 12.04 -19.90 31.05
C SER A 198 12.64 -18.79 30.18
N GLY A 199 13.11 -17.71 30.80
CA GLY A 199 13.77 -16.61 30.09
C GLY A 199 12.84 -15.69 29.27
N VAL A 200 11.51 -15.87 29.39
CA VAL A 200 10.49 -15.05 28.71
C VAL A 200 10.14 -13.84 29.56
N SER A 201 10.14 -12.65 28.96
CA SER A 201 9.71 -11.39 29.56
C SER A 201 8.80 -10.64 28.60
N THR A 202 7.56 -10.39 28.99
CA THR A 202 6.56 -9.69 28.15
C THR A 202 6.28 -8.31 28.73
N GLY A 203 6.40 -7.28 27.89
CA GLY A 203 6.16 -5.88 28.27
C GLY A 203 4.67 -5.53 28.41
N PRO A 204 4.35 -4.29 28.84
CA PRO A 204 2.97 -3.81 28.86
C PRO A 204 2.45 -3.55 27.43
N VAL A 205 1.12 -3.54 27.27
CA VAL A 205 0.47 -3.14 26.01
C VAL A 205 0.49 -1.61 25.89
N GLU A 206 1.19 -1.11 24.89
CA GLU A 206 1.31 0.30 24.52
C GLU A 206 0.21 0.71 23.55
N THR A 207 -0.25 1.96 23.63
CA THR A 207 -1.25 2.53 22.68
C THR A 207 -0.52 3.32 21.59
N LEU A 208 -0.85 3.06 20.32
CA LEU A 208 -0.36 3.80 19.15
C LEU A 208 -1.50 4.64 18.55
N GLN A 209 -1.25 5.94 18.46
CA GLN A 209 -2.02 6.93 17.70
C GLN A 209 -3.51 7.10 18.04
N SER A 210 -4.01 8.28 17.67
CA SER A 210 -5.39 8.73 17.78
C SER A 210 -6.09 8.63 16.42
N SER A 211 -6.97 7.64 16.31
CA SER A 211 -7.94 7.37 15.22
C SER A 211 -7.39 6.72 13.92
N PRO A 212 -7.57 5.40 13.71
CA PRO A 212 -8.07 4.40 14.67
C PRO A 212 -7.05 4.10 15.77
N VAL A 213 -7.53 3.82 16.99
CA VAL A 213 -6.65 3.48 18.13
C VAL A 213 -6.12 2.06 17.93
N THR A 214 -4.80 1.93 17.83
CA THR A 214 -4.14 0.62 17.72
C THR A 214 -3.22 0.39 18.91
N TYR A 215 -2.80 -0.85 19.11
CA TYR A 215 -1.97 -1.25 20.24
C TYR A 215 -0.68 -1.94 19.77
N ARG A 216 0.32 -1.94 20.65
CA ARG A 216 1.60 -2.63 20.46
C ARG A 216 2.00 -3.38 21.72
N LEU A 217 2.55 -4.58 21.54
CA LEU A 217 3.07 -5.43 22.60
C LEU A 217 4.40 -6.05 22.17
N HIS A 218 5.35 -6.16 23.08
CA HIS A 218 6.61 -6.84 22.85
C HIS A 218 6.86 -7.95 23.88
N SER A 219 7.41 -9.07 23.44
CA SER A 219 7.88 -10.16 24.29
C SER A 219 9.30 -10.53 23.93
N MET A 220 10.13 -10.76 24.94
CA MET A 220 11.55 -11.08 24.81
C MET A 220 11.81 -12.49 25.32
N LEU A 221 12.53 -13.31 24.57
CA LEU A 221 13.00 -14.64 24.98
C LEU A 221 14.53 -14.63 25.07
N THR A 222 15.06 -14.96 26.24
CA THR A 222 16.51 -15.10 26.47
C THR A 222 16.97 -16.47 25.96
N VAL A 223 17.98 -16.48 25.08
CA VAL A 223 18.56 -17.70 24.47
C VAL A 223 20.08 -17.72 24.60
N THR A 224 20.66 -18.90 24.71
CA THR A 224 22.12 -19.09 24.66
C THR A 224 22.62 -19.20 23.21
N GLU A 225 23.89 -18.87 22.97
CA GLU A 225 24.50 -18.95 21.63
C GLU A 225 24.44 -20.38 21.06
N SER A 226 24.71 -21.39 21.89
CA SER A 226 24.63 -22.80 21.50
C SER A 226 23.22 -23.23 21.14
N GLU A 227 22.20 -22.77 21.87
CA GLU A 227 20.80 -23.04 21.55
C GLU A 227 20.35 -22.34 20.27
N TRP A 228 20.75 -21.09 20.07
CA TRP A 228 20.44 -20.37 18.84
C TRP A 228 21.05 -21.07 17.61
N LEU A 229 22.34 -21.41 17.67
CA LEU A 229 23.07 -22.07 16.57
C LEU A 229 22.73 -23.55 16.38
N SER A 230 21.93 -24.16 17.26
CA SER A 230 21.54 -25.58 17.19
C SER A 230 20.53 -25.93 16.09
N GLN A 231 20.22 -24.99 15.20
CA GLN A 231 19.17 -25.12 14.16
C GLN A 231 17.74 -25.31 14.71
N SER A 232 17.52 -25.10 16.01
CA SER A 232 16.16 -25.06 16.58
C SER A 232 15.33 -23.92 15.96
N VAL A 233 14.04 -24.18 15.80
CA VAL A 233 13.05 -23.18 15.36
C VAL A 233 12.36 -22.59 16.59
N PHE A 234 12.48 -21.28 16.75
CA PHE A 234 11.80 -20.49 17.77
C PHE A 234 10.56 -19.85 17.17
N THR A 235 9.39 -20.12 17.74
CA THR A 235 8.11 -19.60 17.27
C THR A 235 7.54 -18.64 18.30
N CYS A 236 7.23 -17.42 17.88
CA CYS A 236 6.38 -16.51 18.64
C CYS A 236 4.93 -16.73 18.20
N GLN A 237 4.08 -17.16 19.12
CA GLN A 237 2.65 -17.32 18.91
C GLN A 237 1.89 -16.23 19.66
N VAL A 238 0.92 -15.62 18.99
CA VAL A 238 0.11 -14.52 19.48
C VAL A 238 -1.35 -14.88 19.29
N GLU A 239 -2.12 -14.88 20.39
CA GLU A 239 -3.56 -15.09 20.37
C GLU A 239 -4.27 -13.74 20.47
N HIS A 240 -5.09 -13.44 19.46
CA HIS A 240 -5.88 -12.21 19.41
C HIS A 240 -7.28 -12.53 18.88
N LYS A 241 -8.31 -12.22 19.68
CA LYS A 241 -9.73 -12.48 19.37
C LYS A 241 -10.04 -13.94 18.98
N GLY A 242 -9.34 -14.91 19.59
CA GLY A 242 -9.51 -16.34 19.32
C GLY A 242 -8.83 -16.82 18.04
N LEU A 243 -8.08 -15.97 17.35
CA LEU A 243 -7.22 -16.33 16.23
C LEU A 243 -5.76 -16.41 16.69
N ASN A 244 -5.04 -17.40 16.17
CA ASN A 244 -3.62 -17.61 16.44
C ASN A 244 -2.79 -17.09 15.27
N TYR A 245 -1.83 -16.22 15.59
CA TYR A 245 -0.84 -15.69 14.67
C TYR A 245 0.53 -16.19 15.10
N GLU A 246 1.33 -16.70 14.18
CA GLU A 246 2.65 -17.23 14.51
C GLU A 246 3.73 -16.73 13.57
N LYS A 247 4.95 -16.58 14.10
CA LYS A 247 6.13 -16.27 13.32
C LYS A 247 7.32 -17.09 13.82
N ASN A 248 8.06 -17.66 12.88
CA ASN A 248 9.20 -18.52 13.17
C ASN A 248 10.51 -17.77 12.99
N ALA A 249 11.51 -18.11 13.79
CA ALA A 249 12.87 -17.63 13.71
C ALA A 249 13.85 -18.78 13.99
N SER A 250 14.91 -18.86 13.20
CA SER A 250 15.99 -19.84 13.36
C SER A 250 17.33 -19.20 13.03
N SER A 251 18.42 -19.79 13.52
CA SER A 251 19.80 -19.40 13.12
C SER A 251 20.10 -19.69 11.66
N LEU A 252 19.44 -20.70 11.10
CA LEU A 252 19.31 -20.84 9.66
C LEU A 252 18.44 -19.67 9.20
N CYS A 253 19.00 -18.78 8.39
CA CYS A 253 18.22 -17.74 7.75
C CYS A 253 17.17 -18.42 6.85
N THR A 254 15.97 -18.69 7.36
CA THR A 254 14.77 -18.76 6.52
C THR A 254 14.67 -17.40 5.87
N SER A 255 14.95 -17.38 4.57
CA SER A 255 14.92 -16.23 3.69
C SER A 255 13.89 -15.20 4.16
N ASN A 256 14.38 -14.12 4.77
CA ASN A 256 13.59 -12.92 4.93
C ASN A 256 13.25 -12.46 3.50
N PRO A 257 11.97 -12.32 3.11
CA PRO A 257 11.59 -11.90 1.76
C PRO A 257 12.13 -10.51 1.38
N ASN A 258 12.63 -9.74 2.35
CA ASN A 258 13.18 -8.40 2.15
C ASN A 258 14.68 -8.36 2.49
N SER A 259 15.51 -9.05 1.70
CA SER A 259 16.87 -8.53 1.47
C SER A 259 16.76 -7.36 0.50
N PRO A 260 17.37 -6.19 0.77
CA PRO A 260 17.37 -5.08 -0.18
C PRO A 260 18.16 -5.42 -1.45
N ILE A 261 19.02 -6.45 -1.43
CA ILE A 261 19.84 -6.84 -2.56
C ILE A 261 18.98 -7.59 -3.59
N THR A 262 18.80 -6.97 -4.75
CA THR A 262 18.07 -7.58 -5.88
C THR A 262 19.01 -7.83 -7.04
N VAL A 263 18.75 -8.92 -7.78
CA VAL A 263 19.59 -9.40 -8.88
C VAL A 263 18.72 -9.57 -10.12
N PHE A 264 19.17 -9.03 -11.25
CA PHE A 264 18.50 -9.13 -12.53
C PHE A 264 19.48 -9.67 -13.58
N ALA A 265 19.13 -10.78 -14.23
CA ALA A 265 19.82 -11.25 -15.41
C ALA A 265 19.21 -10.59 -16.66
N ILE A 266 20.01 -9.82 -17.38
CA ILE A 266 19.61 -9.05 -18.56
C ILE A 266 20.16 -9.78 -19.79
N ALA A 267 19.25 -10.16 -20.70
CA ALA A 267 19.59 -10.77 -21.97
C ALA A 267 20.35 -9.78 -22.87
N PRO A 268 21.24 -10.27 -23.76
CA PRO A 268 21.81 -9.43 -24.80
C PRO A 268 20.70 -8.91 -25.72
N SER A 269 20.77 -7.64 -26.07
CA SER A 269 19.86 -7.08 -27.08
C SER A 269 20.34 -7.44 -28.48
N PHE A 270 19.38 -7.58 -29.41
CA PHE A 270 19.64 -7.71 -30.83
C PHE A 270 20.53 -6.57 -31.33
N ALA A 271 20.23 -5.32 -30.94
CA ALA A 271 21.04 -4.17 -31.30
C ALA A 271 22.50 -4.30 -30.84
N GLY A 272 22.72 -4.78 -29.61
CA GLY A 272 24.05 -5.03 -29.07
C GLY A 272 24.80 -6.08 -29.88
N ILE A 273 24.18 -7.24 -30.10
CA ILE A 273 24.75 -8.34 -30.90
C ILE A 273 25.05 -7.88 -32.32
N PHE A 274 24.13 -7.14 -32.94
CA PHE A 274 24.25 -6.67 -34.31
C PHE A 274 25.48 -5.76 -34.49
N LEU A 275 25.71 -4.85 -33.54
CA LEU A 275 26.79 -3.88 -33.55
C LEU A 275 28.15 -4.49 -33.12
N THR A 276 28.18 -5.27 -32.04
CA THR A 276 29.43 -5.78 -31.45
C THR A 276 29.82 -7.17 -31.94
N LYS A 277 28.96 -7.82 -32.74
CA LYS A 277 29.10 -9.21 -33.19
C LYS A 277 29.33 -10.20 -32.04
N SER A 278 28.89 -9.86 -30.84
CA SER A 278 29.09 -10.64 -29.61
C SER A 278 27.86 -10.51 -28.71
N ALA A 279 27.46 -11.61 -28.07
CA ALA A 279 26.34 -11.62 -27.16
C ALA A 279 26.80 -11.24 -25.75
N LYS A 280 26.47 -10.02 -25.33
CA LYS A 280 26.84 -9.49 -24.02
C LYS A 280 25.77 -9.77 -22.97
N LEU A 281 26.07 -10.67 -22.04
CA LEU A 281 25.25 -10.96 -20.86
C LEU A 281 25.53 -9.93 -19.77
N SER A 282 24.49 -9.46 -19.10
CA SER A 282 24.63 -8.44 -18.04
C SER A 282 23.83 -8.82 -16.80
N CYS A 283 24.47 -8.87 -15.64
CA CYS A 283 23.85 -9.17 -14.37
C CYS A 283 23.84 -7.91 -13.50
N LEU A 284 22.68 -7.30 -13.31
CA LEU A 284 22.53 -6.08 -12.54
C LEU A 284 22.18 -6.42 -11.09
N VAL A 285 22.97 -5.91 -10.16
CA VAL A 285 22.78 -6.04 -8.71
C VAL A 285 22.53 -4.66 -8.12
N THR A 286 21.44 -4.50 -7.37
CA THR A 286 21.08 -3.23 -6.71
C THR A 286 20.80 -3.46 -5.22
N GLY A 287 20.84 -2.39 -4.42
CA GLY A 287 20.53 -2.45 -2.98
C GLY A 287 21.69 -2.94 -2.11
N LEU A 288 22.93 -2.80 -2.58
CA LEU A 288 24.13 -3.18 -1.83
C LEU A 288 24.46 -2.13 -0.77
N VAL A 289 24.80 -2.57 0.43
CA VAL A 289 25.26 -1.69 1.53
C VAL A 289 26.78 -1.47 1.48
N THR A 290 27.53 -2.47 1.02
CA THR A 290 29.00 -2.40 0.88
C THR A 290 29.46 -3.00 -0.46
N ARG A 291 30.72 -2.73 -0.85
CA ARG A 291 31.32 -3.23 -2.10
C ARG A 291 32.30 -4.40 -1.88
N GLU A 292 32.85 -4.53 -0.67
CA GLU A 292 34.11 -5.26 -0.42
C GLU A 292 33.96 -6.79 -0.40
N SER A 293 32.75 -7.32 -0.59
CA SER A 293 32.51 -8.78 -0.61
C SER A 293 31.65 -9.25 -1.79
N LEU A 294 31.36 -8.36 -2.75
CA LEU A 294 30.55 -8.69 -3.90
C LEU A 294 31.36 -9.50 -4.92
N ASN A 295 30.84 -10.66 -5.28
CA ASN A 295 31.32 -11.43 -6.41
C ASN A 295 30.14 -11.79 -7.33
N ILE A 296 30.34 -11.58 -8.62
CA ILE A 296 29.37 -11.87 -9.67
C ILE A 296 30.06 -12.78 -10.68
N SER A 297 29.47 -13.94 -10.93
CA SER A 297 30.00 -14.91 -11.90
C SER A 297 28.90 -15.37 -12.85
N TRP A 298 29.26 -15.53 -14.11
CA TRP A 298 28.39 -16.15 -15.12
C TRP A 298 28.82 -17.59 -15.37
N THR A 299 27.83 -18.47 -15.49
CA THR A 299 28.01 -19.89 -15.78
C THR A 299 27.12 -20.31 -16.93
N ARG A 300 27.64 -21.11 -17.85
CA ARG A 300 26.87 -21.74 -18.93
C ARG A 300 26.21 -23.03 -18.42
N GLN A 301 25.21 -23.53 -19.16
CA GLN A 301 24.42 -24.72 -18.81
C GLN A 301 25.26 -26.00 -18.61
N ASP A 302 26.40 -26.11 -19.29
CA ASP A 302 27.37 -27.21 -19.16
C ASP A 302 28.27 -27.11 -17.92
N GLY A 303 28.16 -26.01 -17.16
CA GLY A 303 28.97 -25.73 -15.98
C GLY A 303 30.25 -24.94 -16.27
N GLU A 304 30.49 -24.53 -17.52
CA GLU A 304 31.62 -23.67 -17.87
C GLU A 304 31.47 -22.28 -17.24
N VAL A 305 32.54 -21.78 -16.60
CA VAL A 305 32.57 -20.45 -15.96
C VAL A 305 33.05 -19.42 -16.96
N LEU A 306 32.24 -18.41 -17.23
CA LEU A 306 32.54 -17.36 -18.19
C LEU A 306 33.38 -16.25 -17.54
N LYS A 307 34.30 -15.67 -18.33
CA LYS A 307 35.09 -14.52 -17.91
C LYS A 307 34.18 -13.32 -17.67
N THR A 308 33.97 -12.99 -16.39
CA THR A 308 33.04 -11.95 -15.95
C THR A 308 33.80 -10.71 -15.49
N SER A 309 33.52 -9.56 -16.08
CA SER A 309 34.02 -8.25 -15.63
C SER A 309 32.98 -7.55 -14.77
N ILE A 310 33.36 -7.14 -13.56
CA ILE A 310 32.47 -6.45 -12.63
C ILE A 310 32.71 -4.94 -12.72
N VAL A 311 31.65 -4.20 -13.02
CA VAL A 311 31.63 -2.74 -13.10
C VAL A 311 30.72 -2.21 -12.00
N PHE A 312 31.26 -1.42 -11.07
CA PHE A 312 30.46 -0.81 -10.01
C PHE A 312 29.77 0.46 -10.51
N SER A 313 28.50 0.64 -10.14
CA SER A 313 27.72 1.84 -10.44
C SER A 313 27.98 2.96 -9.42
N GLU A 314 27.60 4.18 -9.80
CA GLU A 314 27.53 5.32 -8.87
C GLU A 314 26.55 5.04 -7.73
N ILE A 315 26.73 5.75 -6.61
CA ILE A 315 25.88 5.60 -5.42
C ILE A 315 24.48 6.09 -5.78
N TYR A 316 23.48 5.24 -5.59
CA TYR A 316 22.08 5.62 -5.80
C TYR A 316 21.67 6.69 -4.78
N ALA A 317 20.67 7.51 -5.09
CA ALA A 317 20.19 8.58 -4.21
C ALA A 317 19.74 8.09 -2.81
N ASN A 318 19.42 6.80 -2.67
CA ASN A 318 19.10 6.14 -1.41
C ASN A 318 20.34 5.70 -0.60
N GLY A 319 21.55 6.05 -1.03
CA GLY A 319 22.81 5.68 -0.37
C GLY A 319 23.28 4.25 -0.61
N THR A 320 22.58 3.46 -1.44
CA THR A 320 22.99 2.08 -1.78
C THR A 320 23.89 2.03 -3.02
N PHE A 321 24.67 0.97 -3.14
CA PHE A 321 25.53 0.72 -4.29
C PHE A 321 24.84 -0.20 -5.31
N GLY A 322 25.18 -0.01 -6.57
CA GLY A 322 24.88 -0.95 -7.66
C GLY A 322 26.15 -1.55 -8.23
N ALA A 323 26.04 -2.73 -8.82
CA ALA A 323 27.11 -3.30 -9.63
C ALA A 323 26.54 -4.09 -10.81
N ARG A 324 27.32 -4.18 -11.87
CA ARG A 324 26.99 -4.94 -13.07
C ARG A 324 28.10 -5.93 -13.38
N GLY A 325 27.77 -7.22 -13.41
CA GLY A 325 28.66 -8.28 -13.90
C GLY A 325 28.38 -8.56 -15.37
N GLU A 326 29.35 -8.28 -16.24
CA GLU A 326 29.23 -8.43 -17.68
C GLU A 326 30.09 -9.61 -18.17
N ALA A 327 29.53 -10.44 -19.05
CA ALA A 327 30.25 -11.53 -19.72
C ALA A 327 29.89 -11.51 -21.21
N SER A 328 30.84 -11.86 -22.07
CA SER A 328 30.62 -11.96 -23.51
C SER A 328 30.61 -13.42 -23.92
N VAL A 329 29.67 -13.81 -24.78
CA VAL A 329 29.55 -15.17 -25.35
C VAL A 329 29.40 -15.08 -26.87
N CYS A 330 29.67 -16.20 -27.55
CA CYS A 330 29.48 -16.33 -28.98
C CYS A 330 27.99 -16.19 -29.34
N VAL A 331 27.72 -15.63 -30.52
CA VAL A 331 26.34 -15.40 -30.99
C VAL A 331 25.63 -16.73 -31.20
N GLU A 332 26.35 -17.73 -31.72
CA GLU A 332 25.85 -19.08 -31.97
C GLU A 332 25.37 -19.77 -30.70
N ASP A 333 26.10 -19.58 -29.58
CA ASP A 333 25.77 -20.13 -28.27
C ASP A 333 24.54 -19.46 -27.64
N TRP A 334 24.32 -18.17 -27.91
CA TRP A 334 23.10 -17.50 -27.50
C TRP A 334 21.90 -17.94 -28.37
N GLU A 335 22.11 -18.05 -29.68
CA GLU A 335 21.10 -18.44 -30.68
C GLU A 335 20.66 -19.90 -30.55
N SER A 336 21.54 -20.80 -30.07
CA SER A 336 21.18 -22.18 -29.74
C SER A 336 20.13 -22.27 -28.62
N GLY A 337 19.99 -21.20 -27.83
CA GLY A 337 19.09 -21.13 -26.68
C GLY A 337 19.68 -21.76 -25.42
N ASP A 338 21.00 -21.77 -25.29
CA ASP A 338 21.67 -22.20 -24.06
C ASP A 338 21.25 -21.33 -22.88
N ARG A 339 21.22 -21.94 -21.68
CA ARG A 339 20.92 -21.25 -20.43
C ARG A 339 22.19 -20.70 -19.80
N PHE A 340 22.20 -19.40 -19.55
CA PHE A 340 23.27 -18.72 -18.83
C PHE A 340 22.76 -18.31 -17.45
N THR A 341 23.50 -18.64 -16.40
CA THR A 341 23.14 -18.36 -15.02
C THR A 341 24.17 -17.41 -14.40
N CYS A 342 23.69 -16.23 -13.99
CA CYS A 342 24.43 -15.33 -13.12
C CYS A 342 24.29 -15.80 -11.67
N THR A 343 25.41 -15.94 -10.97
CA THR A 343 25.49 -16.24 -9.54
C THR A 343 26.15 -15.06 -8.81
N VAL A 344 25.42 -14.48 -7.86
CA VAL A 344 25.84 -13.34 -7.05
C VAL A 344 26.05 -13.77 -5.61
N THR A 345 27.22 -13.50 -5.05
CA THR A 345 27.54 -13.74 -3.64
C THR A 345 27.95 -12.43 -2.97
N HIS A 346 27.50 -12.23 -1.74
CA HIS A 346 27.81 -11.06 -0.93
C HIS A 346 27.71 -11.45 0.55
N THR A 347 28.41 -10.77 1.46
CA THR A 347 28.34 -11.04 2.92
C THR A 347 26.95 -10.89 3.50
N ASP A 348 26.16 -9.99 2.93
CA ASP A 348 24.79 -9.71 3.38
C ASP A 348 23.77 -10.68 2.75
N LEU A 349 24.23 -11.60 1.89
CA LEU A 349 23.41 -12.65 1.29
C LEU A 349 23.66 -13.98 2.02
N PRO A 350 22.62 -14.62 2.58
CA PRO A 350 22.78 -15.90 3.28
C PRO A 350 23.12 -17.06 2.34
N SER A 351 22.78 -16.94 1.06
CA SER A 351 23.16 -17.89 0.01
C SER A 351 23.35 -17.16 -1.33
N PRO A 352 24.13 -17.73 -2.26
CA PRO A 352 24.30 -17.15 -3.58
C PRO A 352 22.96 -16.98 -4.31
N LEU A 353 22.64 -15.75 -4.73
CA LEU A 353 21.48 -15.49 -5.56
C LEU A 353 21.77 -15.87 -7.00
N LYS A 354 20.86 -16.63 -7.62
CA LYS A 354 21.02 -17.10 -8.99
C LYS A 354 19.89 -16.61 -9.87
N GLN A 355 20.24 -16.01 -11.00
CA GLN A 355 19.29 -15.60 -12.03
C GLN A 355 19.75 -16.12 -13.38
N SER A 356 18.82 -16.63 -14.18
CA SER A 356 19.15 -17.27 -15.46
C SER A 356 18.45 -16.61 -16.63
N VAL A 357 19.12 -16.60 -17.77
CA VAL A 357 18.62 -16.05 -19.01
C VAL A 357 18.97 -16.98 -20.18
N SER A 358 18.09 -17.05 -21.17
CA SER A 358 18.26 -17.87 -22.38
C SER A 358 17.42 -17.27 -23.51
N LYS A 359 17.79 -17.49 -24.77
CA LYS A 359 16.99 -17.02 -25.91
C LYS A 359 15.59 -17.68 -25.88
N PRO A 360 14.49 -16.90 -25.95
CA PRO A 360 13.13 -17.46 -26.02
C PRO A 360 12.95 -18.36 -27.25
N ARG A 361 12.35 -19.54 -27.07
CA ARG A 361 12.06 -20.50 -28.16
C ARG A 361 10.59 -20.46 -28.55
N GLY A 362 10.30 -20.71 -29.83
CA GLY A 362 8.91 -20.84 -30.34
C GLY A 362 8.19 -19.51 -30.61
N ILE A 363 8.89 -18.38 -30.62
CA ILE A 363 8.31 -17.09 -31.04
C ILE A 363 8.29 -17.04 -32.57
N ALA A 364 7.11 -16.79 -33.14
CA ALA A 364 6.95 -16.61 -34.57
C ALA A 364 7.65 -15.32 -35.02
N ARG A 365 8.51 -15.43 -36.03
CA ARG A 365 9.31 -14.32 -36.53
C ARG A 365 8.55 -13.58 -37.62
N HIS A 366 8.35 -12.28 -37.44
CA HIS A 366 7.69 -11.41 -38.41
C HIS A 366 8.60 -10.26 -38.79
N MET A 367 8.70 -10.02 -40.10
CA MET A 367 9.55 -8.99 -40.67
C MET A 367 8.92 -7.60 -40.47
N PRO A 368 9.69 -6.58 -40.05
CA PRO A 368 9.19 -5.22 -39.92
C PRO A 368 8.81 -4.60 -41.26
N SER A 369 7.71 -3.86 -41.24
CA SER A 369 7.35 -2.90 -42.28
C SER A 369 7.78 -1.50 -41.83
N VAL A 370 8.69 -0.88 -42.58
CA VAL A 370 9.26 0.43 -42.26
C VAL A 370 8.66 1.51 -43.16
N TYR A 371 8.15 2.57 -42.53
CA TYR A 371 7.61 3.76 -43.18
C TYR A 371 8.34 4.99 -42.64
N VAL A 372 8.76 5.88 -43.53
CA VAL A 372 9.34 7.16 -43.14
C VAL A 372 8.40 8.26 -43.61
N LEU A 373 7.93 9.05 -42.66
CA LEU A 373 6.94 10.10 -42.84
C LEU A 373 7.66 11.45 -42.83
N PRO A 374 7.42 12.31 -43.84
CA PRO A 374 7.98 13.65 -43.87
C PRO A 374 7.37 14.54 -42.76
N PRO A 375 7.99 15.69 -42.46
CA PRO A 375 7.44 16.62 -41.49
C PRO A 375 6.06 17.14 -41.86
N ALA A 376 5.26 17.44 -40.83
CA ALA A 376 3.94 18.02 -41.02
C ALA A 376 4.07 19.43 -41.66
N PRO A 377 3.20 19.79 -42.63
CA PRO A 377 3.23 21.11 -43.26
C PRO A 377 3.17 22.28 -42.26
N GLU A 378 2.48 22.07 -41.14
CA GLU A 378 2.32 23.04 -40.06
C GLU A 378 3.65 23.33 -39.34
N GLU A 379 4.52 22.33 -39.14
CA GLU A 379 5.84 22.50 -38.52
C GLU A 379 6.78 23.30 -39.42
N LEU A 380 6.76 22.99 -40.73
CA LEU A 380 7.57 23.70 -41.72
C LEU A 380 7.17 25.17 -41.89
N SER A 381 5.92 25.50 -41.58
CA SER A 381 5.43 26.89 -41.61
C SER A 381 6.03 27.76 -40.51
N LEU A 382 6.51 27.15 -39.42
CA LEU A 382 7.16 27.85 -38.31
C LEU A 382 8.66 28.13 -38.56
N GLN A 383 9.27 27.51 -39.57
CA GLN A 383 10.66 27.71 -40.03
C GLN A 383 11.79 27.52 -38.99
N GLU A 384 11.51 26.98 -37.81
CA GLU A 384 12.54 26.77 -36.77
C GLU A 384 13.11 25.35 -36.83
N TRP A 385 12.26 24.35 -36.69
CA TRP A 385 12.62 22.93 -36.70
C TRP A 385 11.45 22.11 -37.23
N ALA A 386 11.73 20.88 -37.63
CA ALA A 386 10.76 19.96 -38.20
C ALA A 386 11.05 18.54 -37.73
N SER A 387 10.05 17.67 -37.74
CA SER A 387 10.19 16.28 -37.29
C SER A 387 10.06 15.29 -38.44
N VAL A 388 11.02 14.37 -38.58
CA VAL A 388 10.92 13.23 -39.52
C VAL A 388 10.63 11.99 -38.70
N THR A 389 9.58 11.26 -39.07
CA THR A 389 9.11 10.11 -38.27
C THR A 389 9.34 8.79 -39.00
N CYS A 390 10.00 7.84 -38.36
CA CYS A 390 10.13 6.46 -38.81
C CYS A 390 9.19 5.56 -38.01
N LEU A 391 8.18 5.02 -38.66
CA LEU A 391 7.24 4.04 -38.11
C LEU A 391 7.62 2.64 -38.57
N VAL A 392 7.97 1.78 -37.61
CA VAL A 392 8.29 0.37 -37.84
C VAL A 392 7.18 -0.46 -37.23
N LYS A 393 6.49 -1.30 -38.01
CA LYS A 393 5.30 -2.04 -37.56
C LYS A 393 5.32 -3.50 -38.00
N GLY A 394 4.51 -4.34 -37.37
CA GLY A 394 4.27 -5.72 -37.78
C GLY A 394 5.45 -6.67 -37.55
N PHE A 395 6.39 -6.33 -36.66
CA PHE A 395 7.56 -7.18 -36.40
C PHE A 395 7.41 -8.01 -35.12
N SER A 396 8.12 -9.12 -35.06
CA SER A 396 8.22 -9.97 -33.89
C SER A 396 9.50 -10.81 -34.00
N PRO A 397 10.31 -10.95 -32.94
CA PRO A 397 10.11 -10.51 -31.54
C PRO A 397 10.23 -9.00 -31.30
N ALA A 398 10.05 -8.53 -30.07
CA ALA A 398 9.98 -7.11 -29.74
C ALA A 398 11.31 -6.33 -29.89
N ASP A 399 12.45 -7.00 -30.01
CA ASP A 399 13.76 -6.34 -30.03
C ASP A 399 14.11 -5.84 -31.44
N VAL A 400 14.28 -4.53 -31.58
CA VAL A 400 14.50 -3.84 -32.86
C VAL A 400 15.54 -2.73 -32.69
N PHE A 401 16.41 -2.60 -33.67
CA PHE A 401 17.40 -1.54 -33.75
C PHE A 401 16.91 -0.45 -34.70
N VAL A 402 17.04 0.83 -34.32
CA VAL A 402 16.71 1.97 -35.20
C VAL A 402 17.83 3.01 -35.11
N GLN A 403 18.35 3.42 -36.27
CA GLN A 403 19.37 4.45 -36.41
C GLN A 403 19.02 5.38 -37.56
N TRP A 404 19.30 6.67 -37.39
CA TRP A 404 19.13 7.66 -38.45
C TRP A 404 20.45 7.99 -39.14
N LEU A 405 20.39 8.16 -40.46
CA LEU A 405 21.46 8.74 -41.26
C LEU A 405 20.99 10.06 -41.87
N GLN A 406 21.86 11.06 -41.89
CA GLN A 406 21.66 12.34 -42.59
C GLN A 406 22.77 12.45 -43.64
N LYS A 407 22.42 12.59 -44.92
CA LYS A 407 23.40 12.54 -46.04
C LYS A 407 24.22 11.25 -46.10
N GLY A 408 23.67 10.14 -45.58
CA GLY A 408 24.39 8.86 -45.49
C GLY A 408 25.30 8.71 -44.26
N GLU A 409 25.46 9.76 -43.45
CA GLU A 409 26.27 9.72 -42.23
C GLU A 409 25.44 9.47 -40.97
N PRO A 410 25.94 8.70 -39.98
CA PRO A 410 25.25 8.45 -38.72
C PRO A 410 24.89 9.72 -37.95
N VAL A 411 23.62 9.88 -37.64
CA VAL A 411 23.13 10.97 -36.78
C VAL A 411 23.35 10.61 -35.31
N SER A 412 23.75 11.59 -34.49
CA SER A 412 23.88 11.38 -33.04
C SER A 412 22.55 10.96 -32.41
N ALA A 413 22.62 10.03 -31.47
CA ALA A 413 21.47 9.54 -30.71
C ALA A 413 20.72 10.65 -29.95
N ASP A 414 21.37 11.78 -29.65
CA ASP A 414 20.72 12.91 -28.95
C ASP A 414 19.73 13.70 -29.81
N LYS A 415 19.74 13.49 -31.13
CA LYS A 415 18.88 14.22 -32.08
C LYS A 415 17.58 13.49 -32.42
N TYR A 416 17.42 12.24 -31.99
CA TYR A 416 16.23 11.46 -32.26
C TYR A 416 15.80 10.64 -31.04
N VAL A 417 14.50 10.38 -30.96
CA VAL A 417 13.91 9.59 -29.87
C VAL A 417 13.18 8.40 -30.46
N THR A 418 13.50 7.19 -29.99
CA THR A 418 12.81 5.96 -30.39
C THR A 418 11.98 5.44 -29.23
N SER A 419 10.69 5.19 -29.49
CA SER A 419 9.77 4.63 -28.49
C SER A 419 10.17 3.20 -28.11
N ALA A 420 9.77 2.76 -26.91
CA ALA A 420 9.81 1.34 -26.58
C ALA A 420 8.86 0.55 -27.51
N PRO A 421 9.13 -0.76 -27.77
CA PRO A 421 8.24 -1.61 -28.55
C PRO A 421 6.86 -1.74 -27.91
N VAL A 422 5.83 -1.36 -28.65
CA VAL A 422 4.43 -1.41 -28.19
C VAL A 422 3.71 -2.56 -28.91
N PRO A 423 3.00 -3.45 -28.20
CA PRO A 423 2.17 -4.48 -28.83
C PRO A 423 1.07 -3.86 -29.70
N GLU A 424 0.88 -4.40 -30.90
CA GLU A 424 -0.21 -3.95 -31.77
C GLU A 424 -1.57 -4.47 -31.27
N PRO A 425 -2.63 -3.64 -31.32
CA PRO A 425 -3.94 -3.98 -30.75
C PRO A 425 -4.73 -5.06 -31.52
N GLU A 426 -4.22 -5.62 -32.62
CA GLU A 426 -4.93 -6.63 -33.41
C GLU A 426 -4.86 -8.04 -32.77
N PRO A 427 -5.99 -8.78 -32.68
CA PRO A 427 -6.07 -10.11 -32.08
C PRO A 427 -5.58 -11.24 -33.02
N LYS A 428 -4.63 -10.97 -33.91
CA LYS A 428 -4.03 -12.02 -34.74
C LYS A 428 -2.84 -12.58 -33.99
N ALA A 429 -2.97 -13.81 -33.50
CA ALA A 429 -1.80 -14.60 -33.20
C ALA A 429 -0.96 -14.70 -34.48
N PRO A 430 0.33 -14.35 -34.44
CA PRO A 430 1.16 -14.03 -33.27
C PRO A 430 1.30 -12.52 -32.98
N ALA A 431 1.62 -12.19 -31.71
CA ALA A 431 1.81 -10.82 -31.24
C ALA A 431 2.88 -10.07 -32.07
N SER A 432 2.44 -9.01 -32.76
CA SER A 432 3.28 -8.05 -33.46
C SER A 432 3.52 -6.80 -32.62
N TYR A 433 4.64 -6.14 -32.87
CA TYR A 433 5.04 -4.90 -32.21
C TYR A 433 5.22 -3.79 -33.23
N PHE A 434 5.08 -2.55 -32.75
CA PHE A 434 5.49 -1.36 -33.48
C PHE A 434 6.40 -0.47 -32.62
N VAL A 435 7.28 0.27 -33.28
CA VAL A 435 8.08 1.36 -32.69
C VAL A 435 8.00 2.59 -33.59
N GLN A 436 8.09 3.76 -32.96
CA GLN A 436 8.16 5.04 -33.64
C GLN A 436 9.45 5.74 -33.23
N SER A 437 10.25 6.13 -34.21
CA SER A 437 11.43 6.97 -34.01
C SER A 437 11.20 8.34 -34.63
N VAL A 438 11.44 9.42 -33.87
CA VAL A 438 11.24 10.80 -34.31
C VAL A 438 12.59 11.51 -34.30
N LEU A 439 13.03 11.96 -35.46
CA LEU A 439 14.26 12.73 -35.66
C LEU A 439 13.93 14.22 -35.76
N THR A 440 14.60 15.05 -34.97
CA THR A 440 14.51 16.51 -35.09
C THR A 440 15.51 17.01 -36.13
N VAL A 441 15.01 17.74 -37.13
CA VAL A 441 15.80 18.31 -38.21
C VAL A 441 15.57 19.82 -38.30
N SER A 442 16.49 20.56 -38.91
CA SER A 442 16.25 21.99 -39.15
C SER A 442 15.32 22.16 -40.36
N ALA A 443 14.40 23.13 -40.28
CA ALA A 443 13.49 23.41 -41.39
C ALA A 443 14.24 23.86 -42.66
N LYS A 444 15.42 24.45 -42.48
CA LYS A 444 16.34 24.83 -43.56
C LYS A 444 16.92 23.60 -44.25
N ASP A 445 17.54 22.68 -43.50
CA ASP A 445 18.14 21.47 -44.08
C ASP A 445 17.07 20.65 -44.84
N TRP A 446 15.88 20.51 -44.26
CA TRP A 446 14.76 19.88 -44.96
C TRP A 446 14.39 20.62 -46.27
N SER A 447 14.32 21.95 -46.21
CA SER A 447 13.96 22.79 -47.37
C SER A 447 15.02 22.79 -48.47
N ASP A 448 16.28 22.62 -48.11
CA ASP A 448 17.44 22.52 -48.99
C ASP A 448 17.50 21.16 -49.72
N GLY A 449 16.60 20.22 -49.37
CA GLY A 449 16.46 18.93 -50.05
C GLY A 449 17.33 17.83 -49.44
N GLU A 450 17.70 17.97 -48.16
CA GLU A 450 18.52 16.99 -47.49
C GLU A 450 17.81 15.65 -47.30
N THR A 451 18.59 14.57 -47.34
CA THR A 451 18.10 13.19 -47.26
C THR A 451 18.24 12.64 -45.85
N TYR A 452 17.18 11.99 -45.39
CA TYR A 452 17.10 11.37 -44.07
C TYR A 452 16.72 9.90 -44.22
N THR A 453 17.58 9.01 -43.73
CA THR A 453 17.41 7.56 -43.87
C THR A 453 17.20 6.93 -42.50
N CYS A 454 16.12 6.17 -42.33
CA CYS A 454 15.87 5.33 -41.18
C CYS A 454 16.39 3.92 -41.47
N VAL A 455 17.43 3.52 -40.75
CA VAL A 455 18.02 2.17 -40.78
C VAL A 455 17.41 1.36 -39.65
N VAL A 456 16.82 0.22 -39.98
CA VAL A 456 16.11 -0.65 -39.04
C VAL A 456 16.74 -2.03 -39.06
N GLY A 457 17.21 -2.49 -37.90
CA GLY A 457 17.72 -3.83 -37.71
C GLY A 457 16.75 -4.73 -36.95
N HIS A 458 16.55 -5.96 -37.42
CA HIS A 458 15.67 -6.94 -36.77
C HIS A 458 16.02 -8.38 -37.21
N GLU A 459 15.93 -9.36 -36.32
CA GLU A 459 16.36 -10.75 -36.57
C GLU A 459 15.56 -11.47 -37.67
N ALA A 460 14.32 -11.03 -37.93
CA ALA A 460 13.47 -11.61 -38.98
C ALA A 460 13.76 -11.07 -40.39
N LEU A 461 14.73 -10.15 -40.56
CA LEU A 461 15.11 -9.61 -41.86
C LEU A 461 16.15 -10.52 -42.56
N PRO A 462 16.12 -10.68 -43.89
CA PRO A 462 17.06 -11.53 -44.65
C PRO A 462 18.55 -11.20 -44.43
N HIS A 463 18.87 -9.94 -44.13
CA HIS A 463 20.21 -9.47 -43.79
C HIS A 463 20.27 -8.79 -42.43
N THR A 464 19.29 -9.08 -41.57
CA THR A 464 19.12 -8.46 -40.26
C THR A 464 18.90 -6.93 -40.26
N VAL A 465 18.89 -6.28 -41.43
CA VAL A 465 18.72 -4.82 -41.61
C VAL A 465 17.90 -4.49 -42.87
N THR A 466 17.16 -3.38 -42.81
CA THR A 466 16.49 -2.70 -43.93
C THR A 466 16.57 -1.20 -43.72
N GLU A 467 16.47 -0.40 -44.78
CA GLU A 467 16.45 1.06 -44.67
C GLU A 467 15.38 1.72 -45.54
N ARG A 468 14.97 2.93 -45.15
CA ARG A 468 14.03 3.77 -45.88
C ARG A 468 14.48 5.22 -45.82
N THR A 469 14.49 5.89 -46.97
CA THR A 469 14.91 7.29 -47.09
C THR A 469 13.73 8.18 -47.42
N VAL A 470 13.76 9.40 -46.89
CA VAL A 470 12.84 10.47 -47.24
C VAL A 470 13.62 11.77 -47.47
N ASP A 471 13.11 12.60 -48.35
CA ASP A 471 13.56 13.95 -48.65
C ASP A 471 12.36 14.81 -49.07
N LYS A 472 12.60 16.09 -49.36
CA LYS A 472 11.58 17.04 -49.80
C LYS A 472 10.87 16.64 -51.12
N SER A 473 11.56 15.95 -52.02
CA SER A 473 11.06 15.57 -53.35
C SER A 473 10.20 14.30 -53.31
N THR A 474 10.48 13.41 -52.37
CA THR A 474 9.83 12.10 -52.15
C THR A 474 8.55 12.20 -51.32
N GLY A 475 7.88 13.35 -51.31
CA GLY A 475 6.50 13.52 -50.81
C GLY A 475 5.46 12.56 -51.43
N LYS A 476 5.89 11.63 -52.30
CA LYS A 476 5.25 10.35 -52.63
C LYS A 476 6.26 9.19 -52.47
N PRO A 477 5.94 8.13 -51.70
CA PRO A 477 6.88 7.06 -51.36
C PRO A 477 7.23 6.21 -52.58
N THR A 478 8.53 6.00 -52.85
CA THR A 478 9.01 4.99 -53.80
C THR A 478 10.00 4.04 -53.13
N LEU A 479 9.70 2.75 -53.26
CA LEU A 479 10.50 1.62 -52.77
C LEU A 479 11.75 1.45 -53.63
N TYR A 480 12.93 1.71 -53.07
CA TYR A 480 14.19 1.19 -53.63
C TYR A 480 14.73 0.10 -52.71
N ASN A 481 15.11 -1.03 -53.30
CA ASN A 481 15.87 -2.10 -52.66
C ASN A 481 17.35 -1.85 -52.98
N VAL A 482 18.15 -1.54 -51.97
CA VAL A 482 19.61 -1.55 -52.09
C VAL A 482 20.14 -2.51 -51.04
N SER A 483 20.82 -3.54 -51.52
CA SER A 483 21.54 -4.53 -50.72
C SER A 483 22.94 -4.01 -50.43
N LEU A 484 23.24 -3.74 -49.15
CA LEU A 484 24.58 -3.39 -48.69
C LEU A 484 25.33 -4.68 -48.31
N VAL A 485 26.50 -4.89 -48.91
CA VAL A 485 27.43 -5.98 -48.54
C VAL A 485 28.44 -5.43 -47.54
N LEU A 486 28.39 -5.90 -46.30
CA LEU A 486 29.44 -5.65 -45.30
C LEU A 486 30.42 -6.83 -45.32
N SER A 487 31.71 -6.54 -45.43
CA SER A 487 32.79 -7.52 -45.47
C SER A 487 32.94 -8.23 -44.12
N ASP A 488 32.89 -9.57 -44.14
CA ASP A 488 33.18 -10.42 -42.98
C ASP A 488 34.64 -10.26 -42.53
N THR A 489 34.87 -9.56 -41.43
CA THR A 489 36.08 -9.73 -40.63
C THR A 489 35.75 -10.64 -39.47
N ALA A 490 36.25 -11.88 -39.52
CA ALA A 490 36.15 -12.85 -38.45
C ALA A 490 36.88 -12.32 -37.20
N SER A 491 36.10 -11.79 -36.26
CA SER A 491 36.59 -11.48 -34.92
C SER A 491 36.57 -12.77 -34.12
N THR A 492 37.75 -13.31 -33.79
CA THR A 492 37.86 -14.43 -32.85
C THR A 492 37.43 -13.96 -31.45
N CYS A 493 36.29 -14.46 -30.98
CA CYS A 493 35.86 -14.30 -29.59
C CYS A 493 36.64 -15.26 -28.69
N TYR A 494 37.08 -14.78 -27.52
CA TYR A 494 37.81 -15.55 -26.49
C TYR A 494 36.97 -15.73 -25.24
#